data_AF-A0A2T2TX14-F1
#
_entry.id   AF-A0A2T2TX14-F1
#
_cell.length_a   1.000
_cell.length_b   1.000
_cell.length_c   1.000
_cell.angle_alpha   90.00
_cell.angle_beta   90.00
_cell.angle_gamma   90.00
#
_symmetry.space_group_name_H-M   'P 1'
#
loop_
_entity.id
_entity.type
_entity.pdbx_description
1 polymer ?
#
loop_
_entity_poly.entity_id
_entity_poly.type
_entity_poly.pdbx_seq_one_letter_code
_entity_poly.pdbx_strand_id
1 'polypeptide(L)'
;MNGIDSINQLLGFGLKFSLTSPVPPRVIALDGPTSVQVGESVTYAATVNEEDADPPLSYQWRFGDGNTGSGLTASHTYNEPGTYTVSFTASNDVGEASESLTVEVAPLPQPAQITSVNASPNPADAGETVRFSSNVQGDSPVSQEWDFGDGSTAMGESPTHTYEEPGEYTARLQASNDAGGDSRTVTVQVNRALSEICTTVSELNSAFFENNSSTLTDEARSSLQENTDVLSECPNLSVRIEAFAAPSERNPQSLSEDRAEAVADFYEGNGVPEDRIEASGQGQVEGVTSKKGGTRQYRRADSIPEQEGGGM
;
A
#
# COMPACT_ATOMS: atom_id res chain seq x y z
N MET A 1 -106.97 60.62 -19.83
CA MET A 1 -107.37 60.65 -18.41
C MET A 1 -106.11 60.38 -17.61
N ASN A 2 -105.29 61.40 -17.37
CA ASN A 2 -105.34 62.33 -16.23
C ASN A 2 -105.20 61.61 -14.89
N GLY A 3 -104.09 61.85 -14.21
CA GLY A 3 -103.84 61.38 -12.86
C GLY A 3 -102.37 61.48 -12.48
N ILE A 4 -101.88 62.70 -12.38
CA ILE A 4 -100.57 63.06 -11.81
C ILE A 4 -100.66 62.76 -10.32
N ASP A 5 -99.65 62.13 -9.73
CA ASP A 5 -99.20 62.61 -8.42
C ASP A 5 -97.69 62.47 -8.26
N SER A 6 -97.15 63.54 -7.69
CA SER A 6 -95.76 63.95 -7.77
C SER A 6 -95.11 63.89 -6.39
N ILE A 7 -93.89 63.36 -6.37
CA ILE A 7 -92.71 63.87 -5.64
C ILE A 7 -92.76 63.83 -4.09
N ASN A 8 -91.94 62.95 -3.48
CA ASN A 8 -90.73 63.45 -2.82
C ASN A 8 -89.67 62.36 -2.54
N GLN A 9 -88.43 62.83 -2.62
CA GLN A 9 -87.16 62.12 -2.67
C GLN A 9 -86.86 61.24 -1.44
N LEU A 10 -86.18 60.11 -1.66
CA LEU A 10 -85.03 59.77 -0.82
C LEU A 10 -83.97 59.04 -1.66
N LEU A 11 -82.80 59.64 -1.74
CA LEU A 11 -81.59 59.12 -2.36
C LEU A 11 -81.21 57.79 -1.71
N GLY A 12 -81.09 56.73 -2.51
CA GLY A 12 -80.55 55.45 -2.08
C GLY A 12 -79.57 54.95 -3.12
N PHE A 13 -78.34 55.47 -3.10
CA PHE A 13 -77.19 54.79 -3.68
C PHE A 13 -77.02 53.46 -2.94
N GLY A 14 -77.69 52.42 -3.42
CA GLY A 14 -77.43 51.06 -3.00
C GLY A 14 -76.06 50.66 -3.51
N LEU A 15 -75.01 50.92 -2.72
CA LEU A 15 -73.77 50.17 -2.79
C LEU A 15 -74.15 48.71 -2.65
N LYS A 16 -74.11 47.95 -3.76
CA LYS A 16 -74.15 46.49 -3.71
C LYS A 16 -72.84 46.04 -3.08
N PHE A 17 -72.81 45.93 -1.76
CA PHE A 17 -71.75 45.20 -1.08
C PHE A 17 -71.96 43.72 -1.38
N SER A 18 -71.07 43.12 -2.16
CA SER A 18 -70.94 41.66 -2.20
C SER A 18 -70.41 41.23 -0.85
N LEU A 19 -71.26 40.65 0.01
CA LEU A 19 -70.86 40.09 1.30
C LEU A 19 -70.36 38.66 1.10
N THR A 20 -69.34 38.48 0.27
CA THR A 20 -68.59 37.22 0.23
C THR A 20 -67.68 37.21 1.45
N SER A 21 -67.76 36.16 2.28
CA SER A 21 -66.86 36.02 3.42
C SER A 21 -65.42 35.85 2.92
N PRO A 22 -64.44 36.58 3.48
CA PRO A 22 -63.09 36.49 3.00
C PRO A 22 -62.50 35.08 3.18
N VAL A 23 -61.71 34.61 2.22
CA VAL A 23 -61.22 33.23 2.14
C VAL A 23 -59.69 33.17 2.36
N PRO A 24 -59.20 32.47 3.39
CA PRO A 24 -57.77 32.30 3.62
C PRO A 24 -57.15 31.25 2.67
N PRO A 25 -55.84 31.29 2.42
CA PRO A 25 -55.15 30.26 1.67
C PRO A 25 -55.11 28.93 2.42
N ARG A 26 -55.00 27.85 1.65
CA ARG A 26 -54.81 26.47 2.09
C ARG A 26 -53.74 25.84 1.22
N VAL A 27 -52.81 25.14 1.84
CA VAL A 27 -51.84 24.31 1.10
C VAL A 27 -52.53 22.99 0.76
N ILE A 28 -52.62 22.69 -0.53
CA ILE A 28 -53.25 21.47 -1.07
C ILE A 28 -52.23 20.34 -1.17
N ALA A 29 -51.01 20.64 -1.60
CA ALA A 29 -49.93 19.68 -1.74
C ALA A 29 -48.57 20.35 -1.55
N LEU A 30 -47.60 19.55 -1.10
CA LEU A 30 -46.21 19.93 -0.95
C LEU A 30 -45.33 18.78 -1.47
N ASP A 31 -44.61 19.04 -2.55
CA ASP A 31 -43.81 18.04 -3.26
C ASP A 31 -42.33 18.44 -3.28
N GLY A 32 -41.46 17.45 -3.14
CA GLY A 32 -40.01 17.61 -3.21
C GLY A 32 -39.28 16.30 -2.91
N PRO A 33 -37.95 16.26 -3.12
CA PRO A 33 -37.17 15.08 -2.77
C PRO A 33 -37.10 14.89 -1.26
N THR A 34 -37.12 13.62 -0.84
CA THR A 34 -36.95 13.22 0.56
C THR A 34 -35.52 12.81 0.89
N SER A 35 -34.67 12.60 -0.12
CA SER A 35 -33.23 12.33 0.02
C SER A 35 -32.45 12.94 -1.13
N VAL A 36 -31.33 13.61 -0.83
CA VAL A 36 -30.47 14.34 -1.79
C VAL A 36 -29.01 14.26 -1.34
N GLN A 37 -28.05 14.56 -2.20
CA GLN A 37 -26.63 14.70 -1.81
C GLN A 37 -26.26 16.17 -1.55
N VAL A 38 -25.27 16.39 -0.68
CA VAL A 38 -24.66 17.72 -0.49
C VAL A 38 -24.24 18.32 -1.84
N GLY A 39 -24.62 19.57 -2.08
CA GLY A 39 -24.30 20.31 -3.31
C GLY A 39 -25.27 20.07 -4.48
N GLU A 40 -26.22 19.14 -4.35
CA GLU A 40 -27.27 18.94 -5.36
C GLU A 40 -28.27 20.11 -5.35
N SER A 41 -28.66 20.59 -6.55
CA SER A 41 -29.72 21.59 -6.67
C SER A 41 -31.05 20.90 -6.88
N VAL A 42 -31.94 21.04 -5.91
CA VAL A 42 -33.25 20.39 -5.90
C VAL A 42 -34.37 21.40 -5.90
N THR A 43 -35.54 21.01 -6.39
CA THR A 43 -36.71 21.88 -6.51
C THR A 43 -37.87 21.36 -5.67
N TYR A 44 -38.48 22.27 -4.92
CA TYR A 44 -39.70 22.06 -4.16
C TYR A 44 -40.86 22.78 -4.84
N ALA A 45 -42.04 22.19 -4.77
CA ALA A 45 -43.27 22.73 -5.33
C ALA A 45 -44.41 22.65 -4.32
N ALA A 46 -45.25 23.67 -4.28
CA ALA A 46 -46.45 23.71 -3.46
C ALA A 46 -47.66 24.03 -4.34
N THR A 47 -48.80 23.43 -4.00
CA THR A 47 -50.09 23.73 -4.62
C THR A 47 -50.98 24.42 -3.59
N VAL A 48 -51.61 25.53 -3.94
CA VAL A 48 -52.49 26.34 -3.07
C VAL A 48 -53.86 26.51 -3.75
N ASN A 49 -54.93 26.74 -2.99
CA ASN A 49 -56.26 27.06 -3.52
C ASN A 49 -56.35 28.50 -4.09
N GLU A 50 -55.48 28.85 -5.04
CA GLU A 50 -55.35 30.21 -5.58
C GLU A 50 -56.62 30.78 -6.22
N GLU A 51 -57.47 29.92 -6.78
CA GLU A 51 -58.72 30.33 -7.41
C GLU A 51 -59.81 30.71 -6.39
N ASP A 52 -59.70 30.20 -5.16
CA ASP A 52 -60.69 30.41 -4.10
C ASP A 52 -60.24 31.43 -3.04
N ALA A 53 -58.93 31.55 -2.81
CA ALA A 53 -58.37 32.41 -1.76
C ALA A 53 -58.30 33.89 -2.19
N ASP A 54 -58.58 34.81 -1.26
CA ASP A 54 -58.55 36.23 -1.58
C ASP A 54 -57.11 36.75 -1.77
N PRO A 55 -56.83 37.56 -2.81
CA PRO A 55 -55.53 38.17 -3.02
C PRO A 55 -55.32 39.42 -2.13
N PRO A 56 -54.07 39.86 -1.90
CA PRO A 56 -52.82 39.27 -2.43
C PRO A 56 -52.37 38.03 -1.65
N LEU A 57 -51.88 37.03 -2.38
CA LEU A 57 -51.24 35.84 -1.81
C LEU A 57 -49.73 36.05 -1.70
N SER A 58 -49.17 35.64 -0.57
CA SER A 58 -47.73 35.60 -0.32
C SER A 58 -47.27 34.17 -0.05
N TYR A 59 -46.11 33.80 -0.60
CA TYR A 59 -45.54 32.46 -0.48
C TYR A 59 -44.12 32.53 0.06
N GLN A 60 -43.87 31.72 1.09
CA GLN A 60 -42.58 31.68 1.77
C GLN A 60 -42.14 30.24 1.98
N TRP A 61 -40.95 29.91 1.49
CA TRP A 61 -40.22 28.69 1.82
C TRP A 61 -39.23 28.96 2.95
N ARG A 62 -39.09 28.00 3.86
CA ARG A 62 -37.96 27.88 4.77
C ARG A 62 -37.38 26.48 4.62
N PHE A 63 -36.11 26.39 4.23
CA PHE A 63 -35.47 25.11 3.90
C PHE A 63 -34.91 24.36 5.11
N GLY A 64 -34.99 24.94 6.32
CA GLY A 64 -34.54 24.33 7.57
C GLY A 64 -33.07 24.59 7.91
N ASP A 65 -32.31 25.22 7.01
CA ASP A 65 -30.88 25.56 7.15
C ASP A 65 -30.64 27.08 7.34
N GLY A 66 -31.70 27.83 7.58
CA GLY A 66 -31.69 29.29 7.67
C GLY A 66 -31.91 30.01 6.34
N ASN A 67 -31.88 29.30 5.21
CA ASN A 67 -32.19 29.87 3.90
C ASN A 67 -33.70 29.86 3.63
N THR A 68 -34.12 30.76 2.74
CA THR A 68 -35.51 30.98 2.39
C THR A 68 -35.69 31.12 0.88
N GLY A 69 -36.91 30.90 0.41
CA GLY A 69 -37.30 31.07 -1.00
C GLY A 69 -38.73 31.59 -1.11
N SER A 70 -39.17 31.94 -2.33
CA SER A 70 -40.53 32.46 -2.57
C SER A 70 -41.14 31.88 -3.85
N GLY A 71 -42.44 32.12 -4.03
CA GLY A 71 -43.21 31.53 -5.13
C GLY A 71 -43.71 30.12 -4.82
N LEU A 72 -44.52 29.57 -5.72
CA LEU A 72 -45.04 28.19 -5.61
C LEU A 72 -43.99 27.12 -5.89
N THR A 73 -42.89 27.50 -6.54
CA THR A 73 -41.74 26.62 -6.80
C THR A 73 -40.47 27.33 -6.39
N ALA A 74 -39.58 26.64 -5.67
CA ALA A 74 -38.28 27.17 -5.29
C ALA A 74 -37.20 26.08 -5.38
N SER A 75 -36.03 26.44 -5.92
CA SER A 75 -34.86 25.58 -5.92
C SER A 75 -33.94 25.92 -4.75
N HIS A 76 -33.30 24.90 -4.18
CA HIS A 76 -32.39 25.03 -3.06
C HIS A 76 -31.24 24.03 -3.15
N THR A 77 -30.12 24.36 -2.51
CA THR A 77 -28.93 23.51 -2.40
C THR A 77 -28.43 23.50 -0.97
N TYR A 78 -28.34 22.30 -0.39
CA TYR A 78 -27.79 22.09 0.94
C TYR A 78 -26.28 21.85 0.87
N ASN A 79 -25.51 22.57 1.70
CA ASN A 79 -24.04 22.51 1.70
C ASN A 79 -23.47 21.64 2.83
N GLU A 80 -24.31 21.20 3.76
CA GLU A 80 -23.91 20.35 4.88
C GLU A 80 -24.85 19.13 4.96
N PRO A 81 -24.33 17.96 5.36
CA PRO A 81 -25.16 16.79 5.56
C PRO A 81 -26.04 16.97 6.79
N GLY A 82 -27.25 16.44 6.74
CA GLY A 82 -28.20 16.55 7.84
C GLY A 82 -29.64 16.29 7.44
N THR A 83 -30.51 16.33 8.44
CA THR A 83 -31.95 16.23 8.24
C THR A 83 -32.56 17.63 8.36
N TYR A 84 -33.22 18.09 7.30
CA TYR A 84 -33.82 19.41 7.25
C TYR A 84 -35.34 19.32 7.11
N THR A 85 -36.05 20.18 7.84
CA THR A 85 -37.51 20.36 7.67
C THR A 85 -37.77 21.53 6.73
N VAL A 86 -38.25 21.21 5.54
CA VAL A 86 -38.69 22.20 4.56
C VAL A 86 -40.13 22.55 4.87
N SER A 87 -40.38 23.82 5.18
CA SER A 87 -41.74 24.34 5.39
C SER A 87 -42.10 25.34 4.30
N PHE A 88 -43.34 25.24 3.85
CA PHE A 88 -43.97 26.20 2.95
C PHE A 88 -45.13 26.86 3.68
N THR A 89 -45.21 28.19 3.60
CA THR A 89 -46.30 28.99 4.17
C THR A 89 -46.93 29.84 3.06
N ALA A 90 -48.25 29.74 2.93
CA ALA A 90 -49.06 30.63 2.11
C ALA A 90 -49.91 31.54 3.02
N SER A 91 -49.95 32.84 2.75
CA SER A 91 -50.69 33.81 3.57
C SER A 91 -51.38 34.90 2.74
N ASN A 92 -52.45 35.46 3.29
CA ASN A 92 -53.10 36.71 2.87
C ASN A 92 -53.56 37.51 4.10
N ASP A 93 -54.30 38.60 3.90
CA ASP A 93 -54.83 39.45 4.98
C ASP A 93 -55.85 38.74 5.90
N VAL A 94 -56.32 37.56 5.50
CA VAL A 94 -57.35 36.77 6.20
C VAL A 94 -56.70 35.72 7.11
N GLY A 95 -55.58 35.13 6.68
CA GLY A 95 -54.88 34.12 7.46
C GLY A 95 -53.70 33.48 6.74
N GLU A 96 -53.14 32.44 7.36
CA GLU A 96 -52.00 31.67 6.85
C GLU A 96 -52.24 30.16 6.97
N ALA A 97 -51.64 29.40 6.07
CA ALA A 97 -51.56 27.95 6.11
C ALA A 97 -50.11 27.50 5.85
N SER A 98 -49.66 26.47 6.55
CA SER A 98 -48.31 25.95 6.40
C SER A 98 -48.31 24.42 6.36
N GLU A 99 -47.46 23.86 5.51
CA GLU A 99 -47.15 22.43 5.45
C GLU A 99 -45.63 22.25 5.47
N SER A 100 -45.20 21.04 5.83
CA SER A 100 -43.77 20.71 5.86
C SER A 100 -43.49 19.28 5.42
N LEU A 101 -42.30 19.09 4.85
CA LEU A 101 -41.72 17.77 4.61
C LEU A 101 -40.30 17.72 5.18
N THR A 102 -39.76 16.52 5.30
CA THR A 102 -38.38 16.29 5.72
C THR A 102 -37.56 15.83 4.52
N VAL A 103 -36.35 16.38 4.39
CA VAL A 103 -35.33 15.93 3.45
C VAL A 103 -34.09 15.48 4.22
N GLU A 104 -33.55 14.33 3.84
CA GLU A 104 -32.25 13.84 4.32
C GLU A 104 -31.16 14.19 3.30
N VAL A 105 -30.19 14.99 3.71
CA VAL A 105 -29.05 15.39 2.90
C VAL A 105 -27.87 14.50 3.28
N ALA A 106 -27.52 13.58 2.38
CA ALA A 106 -26.40 12.67 2.55
C ALA A 106 -25.06 13.36 2.23
N PRO A 107 -23.96 13.02 2.95
CA PRO A 107 -22.63 13.50 2.58
C PRO A 107 -22.21 12.99 1.19
N LEU A 108 -21.19 13.62 0.61
CA LEU A 108 -20.57 13.10 -0.62
C LEU A 108 -19.90 11.75 -0.34
N PRO A 109 -20.03 10.77 -1.24
CA PRO A 109 -19.43 9.47 -1.05
C PRO A 109 -17.90 9.56 -1.11
N GLN A 110 -17.22 8.83 -0.22
CA GLN A 110 -15.76 8.89 -0.07
C GLN A 110 -15.09 7.79 -0.92
N PRO A 111 -14.24 8.13 -1.90
CA PRO A 111 -13.52 7.15 -2.70
C PRO A 111 -12.56 6.33 -1.86
N ALA A 112 -12.25 5.12 -2.31
CA ALA A 112 -11.20 4.33 -1.69
C ALA A 112 -9.84 5.04 -1.83
N GLN A 113 -9.12 5.21 -0.72
CA GLN A 113 -7.83 5.88 -0.65
C GLN A 113 -6.83 5.03 0.13
N ILE A 114 -5.70 4.70 -0.49
CA ILE A 114 -4.64 3.94 0.17
C ILE A 114 -3.81 4.95 0.99
N THR A 115 -3.64 4.69 2.28
CA THR A 115 -2.83 5.55 3.17
C THR A 115 -1.45 4.99 3.44
N SER A 116 -1.31 3.67 3.47
CA SER A 116 -0.02 2.99 3.57
C SER A 116 -0.07 1.61 2.90
N VAL A 117 1.09 1.17 2.45
CA VAL A 117 1.34 -0.15 1.85
C VAL A 117 2.73 -0.57 2.31
N ASN A 118 2.85 -1.79 2.84
CA ASN A 118 4.09 -2.32 3.39
C ASN A 118 4.27 -3.79 2.98
N ALA A 119 5.53 -4.24 3.00
CA ALA A 119 5.93 -5.63 2.78
C ALA A 119 6.98 -6.01 3.83
N SER A 120 6.87 -7.19 4.43
CA SER A 120 7.81 -7.69 5.42
C SER A 120 7.93 -9.23 5.37
N PRO A 121 9.15 -9.79 5.43
CA PRO A 121 10.45 -9.09 5.43
C PRO A 121 10.76 -8.39 4.10
N ASN A 122 11.64 -7.40 4.15
CA ASN A 122 12.17 -6.68 2.98
C ASN A 122 13.53 -6.05 3.34
N PRO A 123 14.68 -6.57 2.85
CA PRO A 123 14.77 -7.66 1.87
C PRO A 123 14.29 -9.02 2.42
N ALA A 124 13.93 -9.93 1.53
CA ALA A 124 13.57 -11.32 1.81
C ALA A 124 14.48 -12.26 1.01
N ASP A 125 14.66 -13.51 1.43
CA ASP A 125 15.37 -14.49 0.61
C ASP A 125 14.42 -15.20 -0.38
N ALA A 126 14.94 -15.68 -1.51
CA ALA A 126 14.16 -16.48 -2.45
C ALA A 126 13.53 -17.70 -1.74
N GLY A 127 12.25 -17.95 -1.95
CA GLY A 127 11.48 -18.98 -1.24
C GLY A 127 10.96 -18.54 0.14
N GLU A 128 11.36 -17.38 0.67
CA GLU A 128 10.81 -16.82 1.90
C GLU A 128 9.45 -16.16 1.65
N THR A 129 8.49 -16.40 2.56
CA THR A 129 7.16 -15.79 2.47
C THR A 129 7.17 -14.34 2.95
N VAL A 130 6.82 -13.42 2.05
CA VAL A 130 6.61 -12.00 2.31
C VAL A 130 5.14 -11.74 2.65
N ARG A 131 4.90 -11.02 3.74
CA ARG A 131 3.56 -10.53 4.14
C ARG A 131 3.36 -9.11 3.65
N PHE A 132 2.27 -8.88 2.96
CA PHE A 132 1.84 -7.56 2.54
C PHE A 132 0.78 -7.04 3.50
N SER A 133 0.77 -5.73 3.71
CA SER A 133 -0.27 -5.07 4.49
C SER A 133 -0.56 -3.70 3.91
N SER A 134 -1.80 -3.25 4.07
CA SER A 134 -2.20 -1.91 3.66
C SER A 134 -3.19 -1.32 4.64
N ASN A 135 -3.33 0.01 4.59
CA ASN A 135 -4.44 0.71 5.23
C ASN A 135 -5.19 1.50 4.18
N VAL A 136 -6.47 1.21 4.01
CA VAL A 136 -7.36 1.86 3.03
C VAL A 136 -8.52 2.54 3.76
N GLN A 137 -8.82 3.77 3.36
CA GLN A 137 -9.97 4.55 3.82
C GLN A 137 -10.99 4.69 2.68
N GLY A 138 -12.22 5.08 3.00
CA GLY A 138 -13.31 5.27 2.03
C GLY A 138 -14.58 4.54 2.45
N ASP A 139 -15.67 4.80 1.73
CA ASP A 139 -16.95 4.16 2.01
C ASP A 139 -16.90 2.66 1.69
N SER A 140 -17.60 1.85 2.49
CA SER A 140 -17.65 0.40 2.34
C SER A 140 -18.73 -0.04 1.34
N PRO A 141 -18.55 -1.17 0.64
CA PRO A 141 -17.39 -2.06 0.68
C PRO A 141 -16.22 -1.55 -0.18
N VAL A 142 -14.98 -1.83 0.25
CA VAL A 142 -13.76 -1.55 -0.50
C VAL A 142 -13.16 -2.87 -1.01
N SER A 143 -12.95 -2.97 -2.32
CA SER A 143 -12.20 -4.05 -2.97
C SER A 143 -10.70 -3.74 -2.92
N GLN A 144 -9.87 -4.77 -2.70
CA GLN A 144 -8.41 -4.66 -2.65
C GLN A 144 -7.79 -5.81 -3.43
N GLU A 145 -7.04 -5.48 -4.49
CA GLU A 145 -6.38 -6.42 -5.39
C GLU A 145 -4.88 -6.12 -5.45
N TRP A 146 -4.07 -7.15 -5.26
CA TRP A 146 -2.63 -7.12 -5.32
C TRP A 146 -2.12 -7.78 -6.59
N ASP A 147 -1.16 -7.15 -7.25
CA ASP A 147 -0.30 -7.70 -8.30
C ASP A 147 1.14 -7.69 -7.75
N PHE A 148 1.76 -8.86 -7.60
CA PHE A 148 3.07 -8.97 -6.96
C PHE A 148 4.25 -8.62 -7.90
N GLY A 149 3.98 -8.30 -9.17
CA GLY A 149 5.00 -7.90 -10.14
C GLY A 149 5.75 -9.08 -10.78
N ASP A 150 5.41 -10.32 -10.44
CA ASP A 150 5.90 -11.55 -11.06
C ASP A 150 4.82 -12.27 -11.90
N GLY A 151 3.65 -11.65 -12.04
CA GLY A 151 2.47 -12.21 -12.73
C GLY A 151 1.45 -12.87 -11.79
N SER A 152 1.76 -13.01 -10.51
CA SER A 152 0.83 -13.52 -9.50
C SER A 152 -0.03 -12.41 -8.90
N THR A 153 -1.27 -12.73 -8.51
CA THR A 153 -2.21 -11.78 -7.89
C THR A 153 -2.90 -12.37 -6.67
N ALA A 154 -3.42 -11.48 -5.80
CA ALA A 154 -4.22 -11.87 -4.63
C ALA A 154 -5.28 -10.82 -4.30
N MET A 155 -6.27 -11.21 -3.50
CA MET A 155 -7.28 -10.30 -2.96
C MET A 155 -7.16 -10.18 -1.44
N GLY A 156 -7.59 -9.03 -0.91
CA GLY A 156 -7.72 -8.78 0.52
C GLY A 156 -6.64 -7.84 1.08
N GLU A 157 -6.79 -7.53 2.38
CA GLU A 157 -6.04 -6.45 3.03
C GLU A 157 -4.60 -6.85 3.40
N SER A 158 -4.36 -8.14 3.61
CA SER A 158 -3.07 -8.66 4.08
C SER A 158 -2.73 -10.02 3.46
N PRO A 159 -2.54 -10.10 2.13
CA PRO A 159 -2.11 -11.34 1.51
C PRO A 159 -0.64 -11.62 1.80
N THR A 160 -0.23 -12.85 1.52
CA THR A 160 1.16 -13.29 1.56
C THR A 160 1.57 -13.78 0.18
N HIS A 161 2.84 -13.62 -0.17
CA HIS A 161 3.41 -14.11 -1.42
C HIS A 161 4.84 -14.58 -1.21
N THR A 162 5.28 -15.55 -2.01
CA THR A 162 6.65 -16.07 -2.01
C THR A 162 7.23 -15.89 -3.41
N TYR A 163 8.40 -15.26 -3.50
CA TYR A 163 9.15 -15.11 -4.75
C TYR A 163 10.21 -16.21 -4.83
N GLU A 164 10.19 -17.01 -5.90
CA GLU A 164 11.09 -18.16 -6.07
C GLU A 164 12.47 -17.77 -6.60
N GLU A 165 12.57 -16.63 -7.30
CA GLU A 165 13.80 -16.17 -7.93
C GLU A 165 14.29 -14.87 -7.27
N PRO A 166 15.61 -14.66 -7.15
CA PRO A 166 16.14 -13.40 -6.66
C PRO A 166 15.89 -12.27 -7.67
N GLY A 167 15.63 -11.06 -7.16
CA GLY A 167 15.36 -9.90 -7.98
C GLY A 167 14.64 -8.77 -7.22
N GLU A 168 14.38 -7.69 -7.95
CA GLU A 168 13.56 -6.57 -7.47
C GLU A 168 12.14 -6.69 -8.04
N TYR A 169 11.14 -6.78 -7.17
CA TYR A 169 9.73 -6.91 -7.54
C TYR A 169 8.94 -5.67 -7.13
N THR A 170 8.14 -5.11 -8.05
CA THR A 170 7.25 -3.98 -7.75
C THR A 170 5.83 -4.50 -7.55
N ALA A 171 5.45 -4.74 -6.29
CA ALA A 171 4.09 -5.12 -5.95
C ALA A 171 3.16 -3.89 -6.00
N ARG A 172 1.97 -4.02 -6.58
CA ARG A 172 0.96 -2.98 -6.74
C ARG A 172 -0.35 -3.39 -6.06
N LEU A 173 -0.85 -2.55 -5.17
CA LEU A 173 -2.20 -2.61 -4.63
C LEU A 173 -3.10 -1.66 -5.40
N GLN A 174 -4.24 -2.16 -5.86
CA GLN A 174 -5.38 -1.36 -6.32
C GLN A 174 -6.53 -1.50 -5.31
N ALA A 175 -7.04 -0.37 -4.83
CA ALA A 175 -8.18 -0.33 -3.95
C ALA A 175 -9.32 0.50 -4.56
N SER A 176 -10.56 0.02 -4.50
CA SER A 176 -11.71 0.70 -5.13
C SER A 176 -13.03 0.43 -4.42
N ASN A 177 -13.93 1.42 -4.45
CA ASN A 177 -15.34 1.32 -4.09
C ASN A 177 -16.22 2.00 -5.15
N ASP A 178 -17.53 2.11 -4.90
CA ASP A 178 -18.49 2.72 -5.85
C ASP A 178 -18.22 4.22 -6.10
N ALA A 179 -17.47 4.88 -5.22
CA ALA A 179 -17.13 6.30 -5.31
C ALA A 179 -15.81 6.57 -6.05
N GLY A 180 -14.95 5.55 -6.21
CA GLY A 180 -13.67 5.65 -6.90
C GLY A 180 -12.59 4.73 -6.32
N GLY A 181 -11.35 4.91 -6.75
CA GLY A 181 -10.24 4.09 -6.30
C GLY A 181 -8.87 4.77 -6.37
N ASP A 182 -7.89 4.11 -5.76
CA ASP A 182 -6.50 4.52 -5.65
C ASP A 182 -5.57 3.32 -5.92
N SER A 183 -4.33 3.60 -6.30
CA SER A 183 -3.32 2.58 -6.60
C SER A 183 -1.97 2.99 -6.03
N ARG A 184 -1.31 2.07 -5.32
CA ARG A 184 0.04 2.28 -4.76
C ARG A 184 0.93 1.07 -4.94
N THR A 185 2.24 1.30 -4.90
CA THR A 185 3.26 0.27 -5.07
C THR A 185 4.19 0.16 -3.86
N VAL A 186 4.74 -1.02 -3.64
CA VAL A 186 5.88 -1.29 -2.75
C VAL A 186 6.90 -2.15 -3.49
N THR A 187 8.17 -1.78 -3.40
CA THR A 187 9.28 -2.57 -3.94
C THR A 187 9.74 -3.60 -2.92
N VAL A 188 9.85 -4.86 -3.33
CA VAL A 188 10.38 -5.96 -2.53
C VAL A 188 11.70 -6.39 -3.14
N GLN A 189 12.77 -6.38 -2.35
CA GLN A 189 14.06 -6.93 -2.73
C GLN A 189 14.14 -8.39 -2.30
N VAL A 190 14.41 -9.27 -3.26
CA VAL A 190 14.54 -10.72 -3.04
C VAL A 190 15.99 -11.12 -3.29
N ASN A 191 16.68 -11.51 -2.23
CA ASN A 191 18.05 -12.00 -2.28
C ASN A 191 18.07 -13.48 -2.72
N ARG A 192 19.22 -13.94 -3.20
CA ARG A 192 19.42 -15.37 -3.45
C ARG A 192 19.40 -16.10 -2.11
N ALA A 193 18.59 -17.16 -2.02
CA ALA A 193 18.68 -18.10 -0.90
C ALA A 193 20.05 -18.80 -0.93
N LEU A 194 20.84 -18.59 0.12
CA LEU A 194 22.11 -19.28 0.28
C LEU A 194 21.87 -20.69 0.85
N SER A 195 22.62 -21.67 0.35
CA SER A 195 22.65 -23.02 0.91
C SER A 195 23.16 -23.00 2.35
N GLU A 196 22.72 -23.93 3.20
CA GLU A 196 23.11 -24.00 4.62
C GLU A 196 24.64 -24.10 4.76
N ILE A 197 25.31 -24.80 3.84
CA ILE A 197 26.77 -24.92 3.83
C ILE A 197 27.47 -23.56 3.69
N CYS A 198 26.88 -22.61 2.96
CA CYS A 198 27.43 -21.26 2.75
C CYS A 198 27.39 -20.37 3.98
N THR A 199 26.67 -20.80 5.03
CA THR A 199 26.55 -20.08 6.30
C THR A 199 27.21 -20.83 7.47
N THR A 200 27.44 -22.14 7.33
CA THR A 200 27.92 -23.01 8.41
C THR A 200 29.33 -23.55 8.22
N VAL A 201 29.89 -23.53 7.01
CA VAL A 201 31.25 -24.02 6.75
C VAL A 201 32.28 -23.17 7.50
N SER A 202 33.06 -23.81 8.37
CA SER A 202 34.11 -23.16 9.17
C SER A 202 35.52 -23.58 8.77
N GLU A 203 35.66 -24.71 8.08
CA GLU A 203 36.92 -25.28 7.62
C GLU A 203 36.73 -25.92 6.26
N LEU A 204 37.70 -25.73 5.36
CA LEU A 204 37.80 -26.42 4.09
C LEU A 204 38.96 -27.42 4.15
N ASN A 205 39.03 -28.38 3.22
CA ASN A 205 40.07 -29.40 3.22
C ASN A 205 41.47 -28.78 3.06
N SER A 206 42.44 -29.26 3.84
CA SER A 206 43.85 -28.88 3.66
C SER A 206 44.49 -29.65 2.48
N ALA A 207 45.38 -28.97 1.75
CA ALA A 207 46.26 -29.61 0.77
C ALA A 207 47.56 -30.07 1.43
N PHE A 208 48.00 -31.30 1.20
CA PHE A 208 49.27 -31.83 1.72
C PHE A 208 50.32 -31.98 0.62
N PHE A 209 51.58 -31.69 0.97
CA PHE A 209 52.69 -31.67 0.03
C PHE A 209 53.74 -32.74 0.33
N GLU A 210 54.41 -33.19 -0.74
CA GLU A 210 55.60 -34.01 -0.61
C GLU A 210 56.80 -33.23 -0.07
N ASN A 211 57.80 -33.98 0.41
CA ASN A 211 58.93 -33.39 1.12
C ASN A 211 59.70 -32.48 0.18
N ASN A 212 59.89 -31.23 0.61
CA ASN A 212 60.62 -30.21 -0.13
C ASN A 212 59.97 -29.83 -1.48
N SER A 213 58.65 -30.06 -1.61
CA SER A 213 57.86 -29.80 -2.81
C SER A 213 56.77 -28.75 -2.55
N SER A 214 56.52 -27.90 -3.53
CA SER A 214 55.33 -27.03 -3.66
C SER A 214 54.37 -27.51 -4.75
N THR A 215 54.69 -28.60 -5.44
CA THR A 215 53.80 -29.18 -6.45
C THR A 215 52.68 -29.97 -5.79
N LEU A 216 51.43 -29.66 -6.14
CA LEU A 216 50.25 -30.40 -5.70
C LEU A 216 50.31 -31.86 -6.16
N THR A 217 50.05 -32.79 -5.24
CA THR A 217 49.82 -34.21 -5.55
C THR A 217 48.38 -34.41 -6.05
N ASP A 218 48.08 -35.60 -6.56
CA ASP A 218 46.72 -35.92 -7.01
C ASP A 218 45.73 -35.97 -5.85
N GLU A 219 46.18 -36.39 -4.65
CA GLU A 219 45.37 -36.32 -3.43
C GLU A 219 45.07 -34.88 -3.04
N ALA A 220 46.07 -33.99 -3.09
CA ALA A 220 45.88 -32.57 -2.78
C ALA A 220 44.89 -31.91 -3.76
N ARG A 221 45.03 -32.18 -5.07
CA ARG A 221 44.07 -31.69 -6.08
C ARG A 221 42.66 -32.19 -5.82
N SER A 222 42.49 -33.44 -5.41
CA SER A 222 41.16 -33.99 -5.10
C SER A 222 40.53 -33.29 -3.90
N SER A 223 41.29 -33.05 -2.83
CA SER A 223 40.81 -32.29 -1.67
C SER A 223 40.45 -30.85 -1.99
N LEU A 224 41.26 -30.17 -2.82
CA LEU A 224 40.99 -28.80 -3.25
C LEU A 224 39.82 -28.70 -4.24
N GLN A 225 39.56 -29.76 -5.02
CA GLN A 225 38.38 -29.82 -5.89
C GLN A 225 37.10 -29.79 -5.05
N GLU A 226 37.02 -30.57 -3.96
CA GLU A 226 35.88 -30.53 -3.03
C GLU A 226 35.67 -29.12 -2.45
N ASN A 227 36.76 -28.40 -2.14
CA ASN A 227 36.68 -27.02 -1.67
C ASN A 227 36.15 -26.07 -2.75
N THR A 228 36.58 -26.27 -4.00
CA THR A 228 36.12 -25.48 -5.15
C THR A 228 34.63 -25.66 -5.36
N ASP A 229 34.12 -26.88 -5.22
CA ASP A 229 32.69 -27.17 -5.32
C ASP A 229 31.90 -26.33 -4.30
N VAL A 230 32.34 -26.28 -3.03
CA VAL A 230 31.74 -25.42 -1.99
C VAL A 230 31.85 -23.94 -2.33
N LEU A 231 33.05 -23.46 -2.71
CA LEU A 231 33.26 -22.05 -3.05
C LEU A 231 32.47 -21.61 -4.29
N SER A 232 32.14 -22.53 -5.19
CA SER A 232 31.29 -22.26 -6.36
C SER A 232 29.80 -22.13 -5.99
N GLU A 233 29.33 -22.91 -5.01
CA GLU A 233 27.97 -22.83 -4.49
C GLU A 233 27.77 -21.60 -3.58
N CYS A 234 28.84 -21.15 -2.94
CA CYS A 234 28.83 -20.10 -1.94
C CYS A 234 29.58 -18.85 -2.39
N PRO A 235 28.95 -18.00 -3.21
CA PRO A 235 29.58 -16.78 -3.72
C PRO A 235 29.88 -15.74 -2.63
N ASN A 236 29.30 -15.89 -1.45
CA ASN A 236 29.52 -15.04 -0.27
C ASN A 236 30.76 -15.45 0.56
N LEU A 237 31.46 -16.51 0.18
CA LEU A 237 32.66 -16.97 0.88
C LEU A 237 33.93 -16.60 0.11
N SER A 238 34.86 -15.92 0.75
CA SER A 238 36.26 -15.87 0.32
C SER A 238 37.04 -17.02 0.98
N VAL A 239 38.26 -17.28 0.52
CA VAL A 239 39.16 -18.28 1.09
C VAL A 239 40.51 -17.67 1.42
N ARG A 240 40.89 -17.76 2.69
CA ARG A 240 42.24 -17.47 3.15
C ARG A 240 43.07 -18.74 3.20
N ILE A 241 44.20 -18.74 2.52
CA ILE A 241 45.14 -19.85 2.43
C ILE A 241 46.33 -19.57 3.35
N GLU A 242 46.56 -20.47 4.28
CA GLU A 242 47.71 -20.45 5.19
C GLU A 242 48.57 -21.69 4.94
N ALA A 243 49.74 -21.49 4.32
CA ALA A 243 50.64 -22.59 3.98
C ALA A 243 51.83 -22.69 4.93
N PHE A 244 52.31 -23.91 5.15
CA PHE A 244 53.35 -24.23 6.11
C PHE A 244 54.42 -25.15 5.53
N ALA A 245 55.61 -25.04 6.08
CA ALA A 245 56.73 -25.94 5.84
C ALA A 245 57.18 -26.66 7.11
N ALA A 246 57.67 -27.88 6.95
CA ALA A 246 58.23 -28.65 8.04
C ALA A 246 59.63 -28.12 8.40
N PRO A 247 60.06 -28.21 9.69
CA PRO A 247 61.35 -27.69 10.14
C PRO A 247 62.60 -28.20 9.39
N SER A 248 62.50 -29.38 8.78
CA SER A 248 63.59 -30.01 8.04
C SER A 248 63.63 -29.67 6.55
N GLU A 249 62.70 -28.85 6.05
CA GLU A 249 62.62 -28.48 4.64
C GLU A 249 63.49 -27.26 4.32
N ARG A 250 63.85 -27.11 3.04
CA ARG A 250 64.63 -25.96 2.60
C ARG A 250 63.83 -24.67 2.79
N ASN A 251 64.51 -23.61 3.18
CA ASN A 251 63.99 -22.23 3.22
C ASN A 251 62.49 -22.16 3.59
N PRO A 252 62.10 -22.56 4.81
CA PRO A 252 60.69 -22.80 5.15
C PRO A 252 59.74 -21.66 4.78
N GLN A 253 60.20 -20.40 4.88
CA GLN A 253 59.43 -19.23 4.45
C GLN A 253 59.08 -19.28 2.96
N SER A 254 60.09 -19.26 2.08
CA SER A 254 59.86 -19.31 0.62
C SER A 254 59.13 -20.58 0.19
N LEU A 255 59.42 -21.74 0.80
CA LEU A 255 58.69 -22.97 0.45
C LEU A 255 57.22 -22.92 0.85
N SER A 256 56.89 -22.26 1.98
CA SER A 256 55.50 -22.06 2.37
C SER A 256 54.78 -21.07 1.46
N GLU A 257 55.44 -20.01 1.00
CA GLU A 257 54.90 -19.06 0.03
C GLU A 257 54.60 -19.76 -1.30
N ASP A 258 55.55 -20.54 -1.84
CA ASP A 258 55.36 -21.33 -3.06
C ASP A 258 54.17 -22.31 -2.94
N ARG A 259 53.89 -22.82 -1.73
CA ARG A 259 52.76 -23.72 -1.47
C ARG A 259 51.42 -22.98 -1.40
N ALA A 260 51.40 -21.80 -0.79
CA ALA A 260 50.21 -20.95 -0.77
C ALA A 260 49.82 -20.54 -2.19
N GLU A 261 50.81 -20.11 -2.98
CA GLU A 261 50.65 -19.75 -4.40
C GLU A 261 50.14 -20.95 -5.22
N ALA A 262 50.71 -22.15 -5.04
CA ALA A 262 50.24 -23.34 -5.75
C ALA A 262 48.77 -23.71 -5.45
N VAL A 263 48.26 -23.40 -4.25
CA VAL A 263 46.83 -23.59 -3.91
C VAL A 263 45.97 -22.46 -4.49
N ALA A 264 46.45 -21.22 -4.44
CA ALA A 264 45.76 -20.08 -5.04
C ALA A 264 45.57 -20.28 -6.56
N ASP A 265 46.65 -20.63 -7.26
CA ASP A 265 46.63 -20.96 -8.70
C ASP A 265 45.64 -22.08 -9.02
N PHE A 266 45.52 -23.08 -8.12
CA PHE A 266 44.55 -24.14 -8.29
C PHE A 266 43.12 -23.62 -8.18
N TYR A 267 42.81 -22.79 -7.19
CA TYR A 267 41.46 -22.22 -7.04
C TYR A 267 41.09 -21.29 -8.20
N GLU A 268 41.99 -20.38 -8.60
CA GLU A 268 41.77 -19.51 -9.76
C GLU A 268 41.58 -20.32 -11.04
N GLY A 269 42.44 -21.32 -11.25
CA GLY A 269 42.36 -22.22 -12.40
C GLY A 269 41.08 -23.06 -12.46
N ASN A 270 40.38 -23.21 -11.33
CA ASN A 270 39.10 -23.91 -11.23
C ASN A 270 37.90 -22.97 -10.98
N GLY A 271 38.07 -21.66 -11.23
CA GLY A 271 36.96 -20.71 -11.34
C GLY A 271 36.58 -19.96 -10.07
N VAL A 272 37.39 -20.05 -9.00
CA VAL A 272 37.26 -19.14 -7.86
C VAL A 272 37.84 -17.77 -8.27
N PRO A 273 37.10 -16.67 -8.15
CA PRO A 273 37.59 -15.33 -8.48
C PRO A 273 38.83 -14.94 -7.65
N GLU A 274 39.80 -14.27 -8.29
CA GLU A 274 41.06 -13.81 -7.65
C GLU A 274 40.79 -12.89 -6.44
N ASP A 275 39.76 -12.05 -6.50
CA ASP A 275 39.37 -11.15 -5.40
C ASP A 275 38.80 -11.88 -4.17
N ARG A 276 38.50 -13.18 -4.30
CA ARG A 276 38.04 -14.05 -3.20
C ARG A 276 39.15 -14.91 -2.61
N ILE A 277 40.40 -14.76 -3.04
CA ILE A 277 41.52 -15.61 -2.61
C ILE A 277 42.60 -14.75 -1.94
N GLU A 278 42.89 -15.05 -0.67
CA GLU A 278 44.02 -14.46 0.04
C GLU A 278 45.04 -15.54 0.39
N ALA A 279 46.24 -15.49 -0.20
CA ALA A 279 47.26 -16.53 -0.01
C ALA A 279 48.48 -16.05 0.76
N SER A 280 48.91 -16.81 1.77
CA SER A 280 50.06 -16.46 2.61
C SER A 280 50.89 -17.68 3.05
N GLY A 281 52.21 -17.55 2.92
CA GLY A 281 53.18 -18.48 3.49
C GLY A 281 53.49 -18.14 4.94
N GLN A 282 53.18 -19.05 5.86
CA GLN A 282 53.37 -18.90 7.31
C GLN A 282 54.73 -19.42 7.78
N GLY A 283 55.57 -19.88 6.86
CA GLY A 283 56.89 -20.41 7.15
C GLY A 283 56.85 -21.74 7.89
N GLN A 284 57.75 -21.88 8.87
CA GLN A 284 57.88 -23.11 9.63
C GLN A 284 56.82 -23.18 10.74
N VAL A 285 56.20 -24.36 10.92
CA VAL A 285 55.33 -24.59 12.09
C VAL A 285 56.14 -24.51 13.40
N GLU A 286 55.79 -23.57 14.28
CA GLU A 286 56.44 -23.38 15.58
C GLU A 286 56.03 -24.45 16.60
N GLY A 287 56.93 -24.78 17.55
CA GLY A 287 56.58 -25.53 18.77
C GLY A 287 56.61 -27.07 18.70
N VAL A 288 57.04 -27.68 17.59
CA VAL A 288 57.01 -29.15 17.45
C VAL A 288 58.37 -29.80 17.64
N THR A 289 58.49 -30.68 18.64
CA THR A 289 59.62 -31.61 18.76
C THR A 289 59.39 -32.86 17.90
N SER A 290 60.40 -33.23 17.12
CA SER A 290 60.45 -34.47 16.35
C SER A 290 60.17 -35.69 17.25
N LYS A 291 58.94 -36.24 17.20
CA LYS A 291 58.68 -37.69 17.34
C LYS A 291 57.22 -38.10 17.15
N LYS A 292 57.08 -39.21 16.42
CA LYS A 292 55.92 -40.14 16.30
C LYS A 292 54.61 -39.54 15.80
N GLY A 293 54.59 -39.18 14.51
CA GLY A 293 53.36 -38.84 13.77
C GLY A 293 53.60 -38.64 12.27
N GLY A 294 54.87 -38.47 11.87
CA GLY A 294 55.24 -38.11 10.50
C GLY A 294 55.16 -36.59 10.32
N THR A 295 56.17 -35.99 9.70
CA THR A 295 56.21 -34.54 9.42
C THR A 295 55.23 -34.12 8.32
N ARG A 296 54.42 -35.05 7.79
CA ARG A 296 53.43 -34.81 6.72
C ARG A 296 52.41 -33.76 7.13
N GLN A 297 51.97 -33.77 8.39
CA GLN A 297 51.02 -32.77 8.89
C GLN A 297 51.58 -31.33 8.90
N TYR A 298 52.90 -31.14 8.78
CA TYR A 298 53.53 -29.81 8.72
C TYR A 298 53.86 -29.37 7.29
N ARG A 299 53.55 -30.21 6.30
CA ARG A 299 53.73 -29.93 4.87
C ARG A 299 52.35 -29.75 4.26
N ARG A 300 51.69 -28.63 4.59
CA ARG A 300 50.29 -28.41 4.22
C ARG A 300 49.97 -26.96 3.91
N ALA A 301 48.84 -26.75 3.26
CA ALA A 301 48.16 -25.47 3.15
C ALA A 301 46.71 -25.65 3.61
N ASP A 302 46.33 -24.87 4.61
CA ASP A 302 44.99 -24.86 5.18
C ASP A 302 44.15 -23.83 4.41
N SER A 303 42.91 -24.20 4.05
CA SER A 303 41.95 -23.30 3.41
C SER A 303 40.89 -22.92 4.44
N ILE A 304 40.81 -21.63 4.74
CA ILE A 304 39.95 -21.08 5.79
C ILE A 304 38.86 -20.25 5.09
N PRO A 305 37.59 -20.67 5.12
CA PRO A 305 36.52 -19.90 4.52
C PRO A 305 36.25 -18.64 5.36
N GLU A 306 36.02 -17.52 4.69
CA GLU A 306 35.68 -16.24 5.31
C GLU A 306 34.39 -15.70 4.70
N GLN A 307 33.46 -15.25 5.54
CA GLN A 307 32.22 -14.64 5.05
C GLN A 307 32.49 -13.18 4.67
N GLU A 308 32.26 -12.84 3.40
CA GLU A 308 32.28 -11.43 2.98
C GLU A 308 31.12 -10.69 3.65
N GLY A 309 31.42 -9.71 4.51
CA GLY A 309 30.42 -8.82 5.10
C GLY A 309 29.94 -9.16 6.53
N GLY A 310 30.62 -10.04 7.27
CA GLY A 310 30.35 -10.29 8.71
C GLY A 310 30.79 -9.15 9.66
N GLY A 311 30.72 -7.91 9.22
CA GLY A 311 31.07 -6.71 10.00
C GLY A 311 29.85 -5.85 10.31
N MET A 312 29.25 -6.13 11.47
CA MET A 312 28.15 -5.40 12.18
C MET A 312 26.73 -5.54 11.63
#